data_AF-A0A5C3N5R4-F1
#
_entry.id   AF-A0A5C3N5R4-F1
#
_cell.length_a   1.000
_cell.length_b   1.000
_cell.length_c   1.000
_cell.angle_alpha   90.00
_cell.angle_beta   90.00
_cell.angle_gamma   90.00
#
_symmetry.space_group_name_H-M   'P 1'
#
loop_
_entity.id
_entity.type
_entity.pdbx_description
1 polymer ?
#
loop_
_entity_poly.entity_id
_entity_poly.type
_entity_poly.pdbx_seq_one_letter_code
_entity_poly.pdbx_strand_id
1 'polypeptide(L)'
;MSHDYLAPHSDLHIANDIPVIFYDQIGIGKSTHLRDRGAKFWTYDLFMDELQNLLDYFGISDNYDLLGHSWGAMLAAMFGAARQPTGLQHIVLVGTPASMQLWEEETNKLAQGLTFTAGSACKDGPSADYAVTSIYL
;
A
#
# COMPACT_ATOMS: atom_id res chain seq x y z
N MET A 1 9.32 -5.38 1.73
CA MET A 1 9.49 -4.19 2.60
C MET A 1 8.40 -4.26 3.66
N SER A 2 8.75 -4.15 4.94
CA SER A 2 7.83 -4.24 6.09
C SER A 2 7.26 -2.86 6.43
N HIS A 3 6.25 -2.77 7.30
CA HIS A 3 5.68 -1.51 7.77
C HIS A 3 6.66 -0.56 8.47
N ASP A 4 7.84 -1.04 8.85
CA ASP A 4 8.83 -0.27 9.58
C ASP A 4 9.20 1.07 8.91
N TYR A 5 9.12 1.20 7.57
CA TYR A 5 9.41 2.47 6.89
C TYR A 5 8.31 3.52 7.07
N LEU A 6 7.11 3.12 7.51
CA LEU A 6 6.00 4.01 7.85
C LEU A 6 5.97 4.36 9.35
N ALA A 7 6.90 3.84 10.16
CA ALA A 7 6.98 4.10 11.60
C ALA A 7 6.94 5.59 12.00
N PRO A 8 7.47 6.56 11.22
CA PRO A 8 7.32 7.98 11.54
C PRO A 8 5.86 8.45 11.67
N HIS A 9 4.90 7.75 11.07
CA HIS A 9 3.47 8.10 11.23
C HIS A 9 2.94 7.81 12.65
N SER A 10 3.68 7.07 13.48
CA SER A 10 3.33 6.90 14.90
C SER A 10 3.37 8.22 15.67
N ASP A 11 4.08 9.24 15.15
CA ASP A 11 4.08 10.58 15.70
C ASP A 11 2.68 11.22 15.72
N LEU A 12 1.74 10.76 14.88
CA LEU A 12 0.35 11.21 14.91
C LEU A 12 -0.33 10.87 16.25
N HIS A 13 -0.01 9.72 16.83
CA HIS A 13 -0.47 9.37 18.17
C HIS A 13 0.14 10.30 19.21
N ILE A 14 1.45 10.52 19.15
CA ILE A 14 2.18 11.35 20.12
C ILE A 14 1.68 12.80 20.09
N ALA A 15 1.46 13.35 18.89
CA ALA A 15 1.15 14.77 18.71
C ALA A 15 -0.35 15.07 18.81
N ASN A 16 -1.23 14.14 18.44
CA ASN A 16 -2.66 14.40 18.26
C ASN A 16 -3.58 13.36 18.94
N ASP A 17 -3.03 12.39 19.68
CA ASP A 17 -3.76 11.29 20.29
C ASP A 17 -4.55 10.44 19.27
N ILE A 18 -4.09 10.40 18.02
CA ILE A 18 -4.65 9.61 16.93
C ILE A 18 -4.08 8.19 17.00
N PRO A 19 -4.88 7.14 17.27
CA PRO A 19 -4.38 5.77 17.22
C PRO A 19 -3.95 5.38 15.80
N VAL A 20 -2.83 4.67 15.69
CA VAL A 20 -2.28 4.23 14.40
C VAL A 20 -2.07 2.72 14.41
N ILE A 21 -2.62 2.05 13.41
CA ILE A 21 -2.45 0.61 13.19
C ILE A 21 -1.58 0.41 11.94
N PHE A 22 -0.40 -0.16 12.16
CA PHE A 22 0.46 -0.64 11.09
C PHE A 22 0.28 -2.15 10.92
N TYR A 23 0.22 -2.61 9.68
CA TYR A 23 0.20 -4.04 9.40
C TYR A 23 1.01 -4.40 8.16
N ASP A 24 1.62 -5.59 8.19
CA ASP A 24 2.23 -6.20 7.02
C ASP A 24 1.17 -7.00 6.28
N GLN A 25 1.02 -6.79 4.97
CA GLN A 25 0.10 -7.59 4.16
C GLN A 25 0.57 -9.06 4.07
N ILE A 26 -0.35 -9.98 3.83
CA ILE A 26 -0.03 -11.40 3.62
C ILE A 26 1.02 -11.54 2.51
N GLY A 27 2.04 -12.37 2.75
CA GLY A 27 3.17 -12.58 1.84
C GLY A 27 4.43 -11.76 2.15
N ILE A 28 4.37 -10.77 3.05
CA ILE A 28 5.53 -9.93 3.40
C ILE A 28 5.69 -9.73 4.91
N GLY A 29 6.84 -9.19 5.31
CA GLY A 29 7.09 -8.75 6.69
C GLY A 29 6.89 -9.87 7.72
N LYS A 30 6.18 -9.52 8.80
CA LYS A 30 5.81 -10.41 9.90
C LYS A 30 4.55 -11.24 9.62
N SER A 31 3.88 -11.01 8.49
CA SER A 31 2.70 -11.79 8.08
C SER A 31 3.09 -13.13 7.46
N THR A 32 2.09 -13.98 7.22
CA THR A 32 2.32 -15.34 6.70
C THR A 32 2.94 -15.30 5.30
N HIS A 33 4.02 -16.07 5.10
CA HIS A 33 4.71 -16.19 3.80
C HIS A 33 4.16 -17.37 3.01
N LEU A 34 3.59 -17.13 1.84
CA LEU A 34 2.97 -18.15 0.98
C LEU A 34 3.77 -18.38 -0.32
N ARG A 35 5.02 -18.84 -0.18
CA ARG A 35 6.00 -18.93 -1.27
C ARG A 35 5.60 -19.86 -2.43
N ASP A 36 4.76 -20.85 -2.15
CA ASP A 36 4.33 -21.84 -3.15
C ASP A 36 3.08 -21.39 -3.93
N ARG A 37 2.54 -20.19 -3.66
CA ARG A 37 1.39 -19.64 -4.38
C ARG A 37 1.82 -18.97 -5.68
N GLY A 38 1.22 -19.39 -6.79
CA GLY A 38 1.44 -18.78 -8.10
C GLY A 38 0.72 -17.43 -8.26
N ALA A 39 1.05 -16.70 -9.32
CA ALA A 39 0.58 -15.33 -9.59
C ALA A 39 -0.96 -15.14 -9.48
N LYS A 40 -1.75 -16.13 -9.90
CA LYS A 40 -3.22 -16.06 -9.85
C LYS A 40 -3.81 -15.99 -8.42
N PHE A 41 -3.02 -16.31 -7.39
CA PHE A 41 -3.44 -16.20 -6.00
C PHE A 41 -3.45 -14.75 -5.51
N TRP A 42 -2.49 -13.95 -5.96
CA TRP A 42 -2.27 -12.57 -5.52
C TRP A 42 -3.20 -11.64 -6.30
N THR A 43 -4.36 -11.36 -5.72
CA THR A 43 -5.41 -10.55 -6.34
C THR A 43 -5.74 -9.35 -5.47
N TYR A 44 -6.31 -8.30 -6.07
CA TYR A 44 -6.82 -7.16 -5.30
C TYR A 44 -7.88 -7.57 -4.29
N ASP A 45 -8.77 -8.50 -4.65
CA ASP A 45 -9.81 -8.99 -3.75
C ASP A 45 -9.23 -9.64 -2.49
N LEU A 46 -8.15 -10.42 -2.63
CA LEU A 46 -7.45 -11.00 -1.47
C LEU A 46 -7.01 -9.92 -0.47
N PHE A 47 -6.36 -8.85 -0.94
CA PHE A 47 -5.85 -7.80 -0.07
C PHE A 47 -6.95 -6.88 0.46
N MET A 48 -8.03 -6.68 -0.29
CA MET A 48 -9.22 -5.96 0.20
C MET A 48 -9.95 -6.75 1.28
N ASP A 49 -10.08 -8.07 1.12
CA ASP A 49 -10.69 -8.96 2.11
C ASP A 49 -9.80 -9.06 3.36
N GLU A 50 -8.47 -9.07 3.20
CA GLU A 50 -7.51 -8.98 4.32
C GLU A 50 -7.68 -7.67 5.10
N LEU A 51 -7.79 -6.53 4.40
CA LEU A 51 -8.01 -5.23 5.03
C LEU A 51 -9.33 -5.21 5.81
N GLN A 52 -10.43 -5.70 5.21
CA GLN A 52 -11.71 -5.79 5.91
C GLN A 52 -11.61 -6.69 7.15
N ASN A 53 -10.93 -7.83 7.05
CA ASN A 53 -10.73 -8.73 8.18
C ASN A 53 -9.97 -8.05 9.34
N LEU A 54 -8.98 -7.21 9.03
CA LEU A 54 -8.24 -6.45 10.02
C LEU A 54 -9.12 -5.40 10.72
N LEU A 55 -9.94 -4.66 9.95
CA LEU A 55 -10.89 -3.68 10.48
C LEU A 55 -11.91 -4.33 11.41
N ASP A 56 -12.44 -5.50 11.02
CA ASP A 56 -13.38 -6.28 11.82
C ASP A 56 -12.73 -6.82 13.10
N TYR A 57 -11.48 -7.31 12.99
CA TYR A 57 -10.74 -7.85 14.14
C TYR A 57 -10.52 -6.80 15.24
N PHE A 58 -10.19 -5.56 14.86
CA PHE A 58 -10.05 -4.46 15.80
C PHE A 58 -11.38 -3.81 16.20
N GLY A 59 -12.48 -4.16 15.53
CA GLY A 59 -13.80 -3.58 15.80
C GLY A 59 -13.90 -2.11 15.42
N ILE A 60 -13.20 -1.69 14.36
CA ILE A 60 -13.10 -0.30 13.90
C ILE A 60 -13.72 -0.06 12.51
N SER A 61 -14.38 -1.07 11.96
CA SER A 61 -14.96 -1.03 10.61
C SER A 61 -16.02 0.07 10.40
N ASP A 62 -16.55 0.64 11.47
CA ASP A 62 -17.59 1.67 11.48
C ASP A 62 -17.04 3.11 11.57
N ASN A 63 -15.77 3.30 11.93
CA ASN A 63 -15.14 4.62 11.97
C ASN A 63 -13.60 4.53 11.90
N TYR A 64 -13.03 4.85 10.74
CA TYR A 64 -11.58 4.85 10.52
C TYR A 64 -11.17 5.72 9.32
N ASP A 65 -9.90 6.10 9.33
CA ASP A 65 -9.18 6.74 8.22
C ASP A 65 -8.16 5.76 7.62
N LEU A 66 -7.94 5.84 6.32
CA LEU A 66 -7.04 4.92 5.61
C LEU A 66 -5.93 5.68 4.89
N LEU A 67 -4.66 5.41 5.21
CA LEU A 67 -3.52 5.93 4.46
C LEU A 67 -2.82 4.79 3.75
N GLY A 68 -2.68 4.95 2.43
CA GLY A 68 -1.83 4.09 1.65
C GLY A 68 -0.58 4.82 1.18
N HIS A 69 0.52 4.08 1.07
CA HIS A 69 1.71 4.56 0.37
C HIS A 69 2.06 3.63 -0.80
N SER A 70 2.40 4.20 -1.96
CA SER A 70 2.71 3.44 -3.18
C SER A 70 1.56 2.47 -3.53
N TRP A 71 1.82 1.16 -3.69
CA TRP A 71 0.76 0.16 -3.88
C TRP A 71 -0.30 0.19 -2.78
N GLY A 72 0.06 0.45 -1.52
CA GLY A 72 -0.92 0.54 -0.43
C GLY A 72 -1.98 1.62 -0.67
N ALA A 73 -1.62 2.70 -1.36
CA ALA A 73 -2.57 3.74 -1.77
C ALA A 73 -3.43 3.31 -2.97
N MET A 74 -2.88 2.54 -3.90
CA MET A 74 -3.69 1.93 -4.96
C MET A 74 -4.73 0.97 -4.37
N LEU A 75 -4.32 0.14 -3.39
CA LEU A 75 -5.23 -0.75 -2.67
C LEU A 75 -6.30 0.04 -1.90
N ALA A 76 -5.93 1.10 -1.18
CA ALA A 76 -6.86 1.94 -0.43
C ALA A 76 -7.91 2.59 -1.36
N ALA A 77 -7.48 3.12 -2.51
CA ALA A 77 -8.38 3.69 -3.50
C ALA A 77 -9.33 2.63 -4.08
N MET A 78 -8.83 1.45 -4.42
CA MET A 78 -9.65 0.34 -4.92
C MET A 78 -10.64 -0.15 -3.88
N PHE A 79 -10.22 -0.28 -2.62
CA PHE A 79 -11.09 -0.68 -1.52
C PHE A 79 -12.23 0.32 -1.32
N GLY A 80 -11.93 1.62 -1.24
CA GLY A 80 -12.95 2.67 -1.13
C GLY A 80 -13.92 2.67 -2.32
N ALA A 81 -13.41 2.51 -3.54
CA ALA A 81 -14.24 2.54 -4.75
C ALA A 81 -15.10 1.27 -4.92
N ALA A 82 -14.53 0.08 -4.69
CA ALA A 82 -15.20 -1.20 -4.93
C ALA A 82 -16.08 -1.66 -3.77
N ARG A 83 -15.67 -1.39 -2.53
CA ARG A 83 -16.40 -1.84 -1.33
C ARG A 83 -17.31 -0.77 -0.75
N GLN A 84 -17.02 0.51 -1.00
CA GLN A 84 -17.78 1.66 -0.48
C GLN A 84 -18.13 1.51 1.02
N PRO A 85 -17.14 1.21 1.89
CA PRO A 85 -17.40 0.94 3.30
C PRO A 85 -17.92 2.20 3.99
N THR A 86 -18.99 2.06 4.77
CA THR A 86 -19.66 3.20 5.42
C THR A 86 -18.84 3.84 6.54
N GLY A 87 -17.91 3.10 7.13
CA GLY A 87 -17.07 3.59 8.23
C GLY A 87 -15.82 4.36 7.79
N LEU A 88 -15.49 4.34 6.49
CA LEU A 88 -14.31 5.04 5.96
C LEU A 88 -14.57 6.55 5.88
N GLN A 89 -13.91 7.33 6.72
CA GLN A 89 -14.09 8.79 6.77
C GLN A 89 -13.19 9.50 5.75
N HIS A 90 -11.89 9.18 5.74
CA HIS A 90 -10.93 9.76 4.82
C HIS A 90 -9.97 8.72 4.23
N ILE A 91 -9.52 8.98 3.00
CA ILE A 91 -8.45 8.24 2.34
C ILE A 91 -7.30 9.20 2.04
N VAL A 92 -6.10 8.86 2.51
CA VAL A 92 -4.85 9.59 2.23
C VAL A 92 -3.98 8.76 1.28
N LEU A 93 -3.74 9.30 0.07
CA LEU A 93 -2.98 8.62 -0.98
C LEU A 93 -1.58 9.23 -1.09
N VAL A 94 -0.54 8.48 -0.73
CA VAL A 94 0.84 8.98 -0.70
C VAL A 94 1.70 8.27 -1.73
N GLY A 95 2.38 9.02 -2.61
CA GLY A 95 3.41 8.46 -3.50
C GLY A 95 2.92 7.33 -4.42
N THR A 96 1.65 7.35 -4.85
CA THR A 96 1.04 6.30 -5.66
C THR A 96 0.76 6.78 -7.09
N PRO A 97 0.86 5.92 -8.12
CA PRO A 97 0.33 6.24 -9.43
C PRO A 97 -1.19 5.99 -9.50
N ALA A 98 -1.91 6.86 -10.21
CA ALA A 98 -3.32 6.62 -10.53
C ALA A 98 -3.52 5.60 -11.67
N SER A 99 -2.45 5.30 -12.42
CA SER A 99 -2.45 4.32 -13.52
C SER A 99 -1.06 3.73 -13.67
N MET A 100 -0.97 2.39 -13.64
CA MET A 100 0.29 1.69 -13.89
C MET A 100 0.81 1.91 -15.31
N GLN A 101 -0.09 2.03 -16.29
CA GLN A 101 0.30 2.34 -17.67
C GLN A 101 1.00 3.71 -17.73
N LEU A 102 0.40 4.75 -17.13
CA LEU A 102 1.03 6.09 -17.10
C LEU A 102 2.33 6.07 -16.30
N TRP A 103 2.37 5.34 -15.19
CA TRP A 103 3.59 5.18 -14.40
C TRP A 103 4.71 4.55 -15.23
N GLU A 104 4.43 3.48 -15.97
CA GLU A 104 5.40 2.82 -16.85
C GLU A 104 5.86 3.78 -17.96
N GLU A 105 4.95 4.48 -18.61
CA GLU A 105 5.24 5.44 -19.68
C GLU A 105 6.17 6.56 -19.17
N GLU A 106 5.84 7.19 -18.06
CA GLU A 106 6.64 8.29 -17.49
C GLU A 106 7.97 7.80 -16.90
N THR A 107 8.00 6.65 -16.24
CA THR A 107 9.25 6.06 -15.72
C THR A 107 10.21 5.74 -16.88
N ASN A 108 9.70 5.22 -17.99
CA ASN A 108 10.50 4.97 -19.19
C ASN A 108 11.04 6.25 -19.83
N LYS A 109 10.23 7.32 -19.89
CA LYS A 109 10.70 8.64 -20.37
C LYS A 109 11.81 9.20 -19.47
N LEU A 110 11.66 9.11 -18.16
CA LEU A 110 12.67 9.53 -17.20
C LEU A 110 13.96 8.73 -17.38
N ALA A 111 13.87 7.40 -17.50
CA ALA A 111 15.05 6.55 -17.70
C ALA A 111 15.83 6.88 -18.97
N GLN A 112 15.15 7.30 -20.04
CA GLN A 112 15.78 7.75 -21.29
C GLN A 112 16.49 9.10 -21.16
N GLY A 113 15.99 9.97 -20.27
CA GLY A 113 16.57 11.29 -19.99
C GLY A 113 17.79 11.28 -19.06
N LEU A 114 18.06 10.17 -18.37
CA LEU A 114 19.22 10.01 -17.50
C LEU A 114 20.47 9.68 -18.33
N THR A 115 21.56 10.45 -18.18
CA THR A 115 22.82 10.23 -18.88
C THR A 115 23.49 8.90 -18.49
N PHE A 116 24.32 8.38 -19.40
CA PHE A 116 24.73 6.97 -19.55
C PHE A 116 25.45 6.31 -18.35
N THR A 117 25.74 7.03 -17.26
CA THR A 117 26.24 6.44 -16.00
C THR A 117 25.12 5.98 -15.06
N ALA A 118 23.88 6.45 -15.22
CA ALA A 118 22.73 6.08 -14.39
C ALA A 118 21.68 5.22 -15.13
N GLY A 119 21.66 5.22 -16.46
CA GLY A 119 20.63 4.56 -17.26
C GLY A 119 20.68 3.03 -17.30
N SER A 120 21.82 2.40 -17.00
CA SER A 120 21.94 0.93 -16.96
C SER A 120 21.29 0.32 -15.72
N ALA A 121 21.31 1.01 -14.57
CA ALA A 121 20.74 0.50 -13.31
C ALA A 121 19.20 0.51 -13.30
N CYS A 122 18.56 1.39 -14.09
CA CYS A 122 17.10 1.50 -14.13
C CYS A 122 16.43 0.38 -14.96
N LYS A 123 17.17 -0.25 -15.89
CA LYS A 123 16.61 -1.31 -16.76
C LYS A 123 16.52 -2.68 -16.10
N ASP A 124 17.31 -2.89 -15.04
CA ASP A 124 17.44 -4.17 -14.34
C ASP A 124 16.77 -4.16 -12.94
N GLY A 125 16.00 -3.10 -12.64
CA GLY A 125 15.28 -2.99 -11.37
C GLY A 125 14.19 -4.06 -11.26
N PRO A 126 14.01 -4.70 -10.09
CA PRO A 126 12.93 -5.67 -9.89
C PRO A 126 11.58 -5.01 -10.21
N SER A 127 10.68 -5.75 -10.84
CA SER A 127 9.27 -5.37 -10.95
C SER A 127 8.81 -4.89 -9.57
N ALA A 128 8.39 -3.63 -9.49
CA ALA A 128 7.87 -3.04 -8.27
C ALA A 128 6.80 -3.96 -7.72
N ASP A 129 6.96 -4.43 -6.48
CA ASP A 129 5.86 -4.88 -5.61
C ASP A 129 6.41 -5.33 -4.26
N TYR A 130 6.60 -4.36 -3.36
CA TYR A 130 6.58 -4.61 -1.93
C TYR A 130 5.94 -3.43 -1.23
N ALA A 131 4.79 -3.65 -0.59
CA ALA A 131 3.89 -2.57 -0.23
C ALA A 131 3.37 -2.68 1.20
N VAL A 132 3.05 -1.54 1.80
CA VAL A 132 2.50 -1.46 3.15
C VAL A 132 1.35 -0.47 3.12
N THR A 133 0.28 -0.80 3.83
CA THR A 133 -0.86 0.08 4.09
C THR A 133 -0.89 0.41 5.59
N SER A 134 -1.21 1.65 5.93
CA SER A 134 -1.37 2.09 7.32
C SER A 134 -2.82 2.52 7.56
N ILE A 135 -3.36 2.20 8.72
CA ILE A 135 -4.73 2.55 9.11
C ILE A 135 -4.67 3.51 10.29
N TYR A 136 -5.51 4.53 10.26
CA TYR A 136 -5.60 5.62 11.24
C TYR A 136 -7.01 5.63 11.80
N LEU A 137 -7.17 6.03 13.07
CA LEU A 137 -8.48 6.18 13.71
C LEU A 137 -8.79 7.64 14.01
#